data_AF-T1EIX4-F1
#
_entry.id   AF-T1EIX4-F1
#
_cell.length_a   1.000
_cell.length_b   1.000
_cell.length_c   1.000
_cell.angle_alpha   90.00
_cell.angle_beta   90.00
_cell.angle_gamma   90.00
#
_symmetry.space_group_name_H-M   'P 1'
#
loop_
_entity.id
_entity.type
_entity.pdbx_description
1 polymer ?
#
loop_
_entity_poly.entity_id
_entity_poly.type
_entity_poly.pdbx_seq_one_letter_code
_entity_poly.pdbx_strand_id
1 'polypeptide(L)' 'GEKPFACSWTGCGWRFSRSDELARHNRSHSGVKPYPCKICDKRFARSDHLAKHLKVH' A
#
# COMPACT_ATOMS: atom_id res chain seq x y z
N GLY A 1 -2.56 -19.59 9.99
CA GLY A 1 -1.24 -18.96 9.85
C GLY A 1 -1.18 -17.78 10.80
N GLU A 2 -0.14 -17.72 11.63
CA GLU A 2 0.04 -16.66 12.62
C GLU A 2 0.15 -15.28 11.95
N LYS A 3 -0.34 -14.24 12.63
CA LYS A 3 -0.28 -12.84 12.17
C LYS A 3 0.49 -11.99 13.18
N PRO A 4 1.83 -12.14 13.23
CA PRO A 4 2.63 -11.47 14.25
C PRO A 4 2.68 -9.95 14.05
N PHE A 5 2.50 -9.45 12.82
CA PHE A 5 2.65 -8.04 12.50
C PHE A 5 1.33 -7.27 12.70
N ALA A 6 1.21 -6.49 13.77
CA ALA A 6 0.03 -5.67 14.04
C ALA A 6 0.21 -4.21 13.56
N CYS A 7 -0.87 -3.61 13.06
CA CYS A 7 -0.92 -2.17 12.82
C CYS A 7 -0.91 -1.42 14.15
N SER A 8 -0.02 -0.44 14.29
CA SER A 8 0.09 0.42 15.47
C SER A 8 -0.88 1.60 15.47
N TRP A 9 -1.65 1.80 14.39
CA TRP A 9 -2.60 2.90 14.30
C TRP A 9 -3.79 2.66 15.24
N THR A 10 -4.06 3.64 16.10
CA THR A 10 -5.16 3.59 17.08
C THR A 10 -6.49 3.36 16.37
N GLY A 11 -7.19 2.28 16.74
CA GLY A 11 -8.49 1.91 16.17
C GLY A 11 -8.45 1.07 14.89
N CYS A 12 -7.27 0.74 14.33
CA CYS A 12 -7.21 -0.12 13.16
C CYS A 12 -7.35 -1.62 13.52
N GLY A 13 -6.56 -2.10 14.48
CA GLY A 13 -6.62 -3.50 14.94
C GLY A 13 -6.20 -4.57 13.91
N TRP A 14 -5.78 -4.18 12.70
CA TRP A 14 -5.39 -5.12 11.65
C TRP A 14 -4.06 -5.82 11.96
N ARG A 15 -3.99 -7.09 11.58
CA ARG A 15 -2.79 -7.92 11.71
C ARG A 15 -2.47 -8.63 10.40
N PHE A 16 -1.19 -8.82 10.14
CA PHE A 16 -0.61 -9.36 8.90
C PHE A 16 0.36 -10.50 9.23
N SER A 17 0.49 -11.44 8.29
CA SER A 17 1.43 -12.55 8.41
C SER A 17 2.84 -12.15 7.96
N ARG A 18 2.98 -11.05 7.21
CA ARG A 18 4.26 -10.54 6.72
C ARG A 18 4.45 -9.06 7.02
N SER A 19 5.70 -8.64 7.19
CA SER A 19 6.07 -7.25 7.47
C SER A 19 5.80 -6.32 6.30
N ASP A 20 5.99 -6.78 5.06
CA ASP A 20 5.75 -5.98 3.85
C ASP A 20 4.25 -5.71 3.62
N GLU A 21 3.38 -6.63 4.04
CA GLU A 21 1.94 -6.42 4.04
C GLU A 21 1.52 -5.34 5.04
N LEU A 22 2.09 -5.37 6.25
CA LEU A 22 1.89 -4.32 7.25
C LEU A 22 2.40 -2.96 6.74
N ALA A 23 3.62 -2.91 6.18
CA ALA A 23 4.18 -1.69 5.63
C ALA A 23 3.31 -1.12 4.49
N ARG A 24 2.77 -1.99 3.63
CA ARG A 24 1.82 -1.60 2.58
C ARG A 24 0.51 -1.08 3.15
N HIS A 25 -0.02 -1.71 4.19
CA HIS A 25 -1.22 -1.27 4.88
C HIS A 25 -1.01 0.10 5.54
N ASN A 26 0.14 0.34 6.17
CA ASN A 26 0.42 1.64 6.80
C ASN A 26 0.36 2.82 5.80
N ARG A 27 0.61 2.57 4.50
CA ARG A 27 0.43 3.59 3.44
C ARG A 27 -1.04 4.01 3.25
N SER A 28 -2.02 3.19 3.63
CA SER A 28 -3.43 3.59 3.58
C SER A 28 -3.80 4.59 4.68
N HIS A 29 -3.08 4.57 5.80
CA HIS A 29 -3.27 5.56 6.87
C HIS A 29 -2.61 6.90 6.52
N SER A 30 -1.38 6.87 6.02
CA SER A 30 -0.64 8.10 5.69
C SER A 30 -1.07 8.75 4.37
N GLY A 31 -1.84 8.05 3.54
CA GLY A 31 -2.22 8.51 2.20
C GLY A 31 -1.04 8.63 1.23
N VAL A 32 0.14 8.15 1.60
CA VAL A 32 1.36 8.27 0.80
C VAL A 32 1.24 7.41 -0.47
N LYS A 33 1.39 8.07 -1.62
CA LYS A 33 1.37 7.46 -2.95
C LYS A 33 2.71 7.71 -3.65
N PRO A 34 3.73 6.88 -3.36
CA PRO A 34 5.10 7.13 -3.82
C PRO A 34 5.30 6.78 -5.31
N TYR A 35 4.31 6.14 -5.95
CA TYR A 35 4.42 5.70 -7.34
C TYR A 35 3.60 6.61 -8.26
N PRO A 36 4.18 7.69 -8.81
CA PRO A 36 3.51 8.51 -9.80
C PRO A 36 3.44 7.81 -11.16
N CYS A 37 2.34 8.00 -11.88
CA CYS A 37 2.29 7.71 -13.30
C CYS A 37 3.12 8.76 -14.05
N LYS A 38 3.83 8.33 -15.11
CA LYS A 38 4.63 9.23 -15.95
C LYS A 38 3.86 9.81 -17.14
N ILE A 39 2.65 9.30 -17.39
CA ILE A 39 1.81 9.67 -18.54
C ILE A 39 0.65 10.59 -18.10
N CYS A 40 0.19 10.46 -16.86
CA CYS A 40 -0.86 11.30 -16.28
C CYS A 40 -0.57 11.59 -14.80
N ASP A 41 -1.36 12.48 -14.18
CA ASP A 41 -1.16 12.92 -12.79
C ASP A 41 -1.62 11.90 -11.73
N LYS A 42 -1.97 10.67 -12.12
CA LYS A 42 -2.40 9.64 -11.18
C LYS A 42 -1.21 9.13 -10.37
N ARG A 43 -1.38 9.03 -9.05
CA ARG A 43 -0.40 8.44 -8.13
C ARG A 43 -0.97 7.19 -7.48
N PHE A 44 -0.11 6.21 -7.19
CA PHE A 44 -0.47 4.92 -6.63
C PHE A 44 0.30 4.64 -5.33
N ALA A 45 -0.33 3.95 -4.40
CA ALA A 45 0.29 3.49 -3.15
C ALA A 45 1.14 2.22 -3.33
N ARG A 46 1.02 1.55 -4.48
CA ARG A 46 1.70 0.29 -4.79
C ARG A 46 2.24 0.28 -6.22
N SER A 47 3.41 -0.32 -6.41
CA SER A 47 4.07 -0.46 -7.71
C SER A 47 3.30 -1.39 -8.66
N ASP A 48 2.74 -2.49 -8.16
CA ASP A 48 1.97 -3.43 -8.97
C ASP A 48 0.66 -2.81 -9.50
N HIS A 49 0.06 -1.90 -8.73
CA HIS A 49 -1.09 -1.12 -9.18
C HIS A 49 -0.69 -0.12 -10.27
N LEU A 50 0.44 0.59 -10.11
CA LEU A 50 0.98 1.45 -11.16
C LEU A 50 1.29 0.63 -12.42
N ALA A 51 1.95 -0.52 -12.31
CA ALA A 51 2.29 -1.37 -13.45
C ALA A 51 1.03 -1.84 -14.21
N LYS A 52 -0.03 -2.21 -13.50
CA LYS A 52 -1.33 -2.53 -14.14
C LYS A 52 -1.95 -1.31 -14.80
N HIS A 53 -1.89 -0.15 -14.16
CA HIS A 53 -2.39 1.09 -14.72
C HIS A 53 -1.64 1.52 -15.99
N LEU A 54 -0.32 1.32 -16.04
CA LEU A 54 0.48 1.66 -17.23
C LEU A 54 0.10 0.81 -18.46
N LYS A 55 -0.57 -0.33 -18.29
CA LYS A 55 -1.08 -1.15 -19.40
C LYS A 55 -2.36 -0.62 -20.05
N VAL A 56 -3.04 0.34 -19.39
CA VAL A 56 -4.28 0.95 -19.90
C VAL A 56 -4.06 2.33 -20.50
N HIS A 57 -2.82 2.82 -20.46
CA HIS A 57 -2.38 3.90 -21.32
C HIS A 57 -2.04 3.34 -22.70
#